data_AF-A0AAE5CBR3-F1
#
_entry.id   AF-A0AAE5CBR3-F1
#
_cell.length_a   1.000
_cell.length_b   1.000
_cell.length_c   1.000
_cell.angle_alpha   90.00
_cell.angle_beta   90.00
_cell.angle_gamma   90.00
#
_symmetry.space_group_name_H-M   'P 1'
#
loop_
_entity.id
_entity.type
_entity.pdbx_description
1 polymer ?
#
loop_
_entity_poly.entity_id
_entity_poly.type
_entity_poly.pdbx_seq_one_letter_code
_entity_poly.pdbx_strand_id
1 'polypeptide(L)'
;MVPLVLLALVILNILAVGALLTAGDEFDASRAMYESSSAFYAAEAGLQKIFAEADSNVKVQLDGLAAGDSLDLGWQTLAGGMSYRGLIYRWDDDGPPQYELVVEGRGAGPRGGKRTLSFAMTSGPKSGYRLGQCCDAAATVRGIVDINDASSISGFDQHPPGWETTDACNAEGEDRAGLIHQDTTLLNREDSESIIEGDPSIIEDPTLNDSSFNWFNGLTWDSLKASAQFSIGTPGTATKLDPSQVYPRYTIDMTTGETICDTSHPLNWGSKDPNDPCFDHFPLIVTYGDLDLEGGMYGQAILLADTATFVNEYGETITGGSEIDIEEGTELNGVILGRGCVEIQENAVFHGGIFVDGNYWTGGYPGMGSLLCEPDAPLDVNRGSTAQYSQCAVDRAILAAGLEDFGQVTNKGGLQLLKFHAFREGM
;
A
#
# COMPACT_ATOMS: atom_id res chain seq x y z
N MET A 1 -79.72 27.66 -10.98
CA MET A 1 -78.34 28.03 -10.60
C MET A 1 -77.91 27.45 -9.26
N VAL A 2 -78.76 27.39 -8.22
CA VAL A 2 -78.43 26.81 -6.89
C VAL A 2 -77.81 25.39 -6.90
N PRO A 3 -78.33 24.39 -7.66
CA PRO A 3 -77.76 23.03 -7.61
C PRO A 3 -76.33 22.93 -8.14
N LEU A 4 -75.94 23.82 -9.07
CA LEU A 4 -74.58 23.86 -9.62
C LEU A 4 -73.57 24.35 -8.57
N VAL A 5 -73.96 25.34 -7.76
CA VAL A 5 -73.12 25.91 -6.70
C VAL A 5 -72.89 24.88 -5.58
N LEU A 6 -73.93 24.13 -5.20
CA LEU A 6 -73.79 23.06 -4.20
C LEU A 6 -72.87 21.94 -4.67
N LEU A 7 -73.00 21.51 -5.92
CA LEU A 7 -72.11 20.50 -6.49
C LEU A 7 -70.64 20.98 -6.52
N ALA A 8 -70.42 22.23 -6.92
CA ALA A 8 -69.08 22.81 -6.93
C ALA A 8 -68.44 22.86 -5.53
N LEU A 9 -69.21 23.23 -4.50
CA LEU A 9 -68.73 23.26 -3.12
C LEU A 9 -68.37 21.87 -2.58
N VAL A 10 -69.15 20.83 -2.93
CA VAL A 10 -68.85 19.45 -2.52
C VAL A 10 -67.54 18.97 -3.17
N ILE A 11 -67.35 19.22 -4.47
CA ILE A 11 -66.13 18.85 -5.18
C ILE A 11 -64.91 19.57 -4.60
N LEU A 12 -65.02 20.88 -4.33
CA LEU A 12 -63.94 21.66 -3.72
C LEU A 12 -63.58 21.15 -2.32
N ASN A 13 -64.57 20.76 -1.50
CA ASN A 13 -64.30 20.16 -0.18
C ASN A 13 -63.58 18.82 -0.29
N ILE A 14 -63.99 17.95 -1.23
CA ILE A 14 -63.32 16.66 -1.45
C ILE A 14 -61.87 16.87 -1.92
N LEU A 15 -61.63 17.81 -2.84
CA LEU A 15 -60.29 18.15 -3.31
C LEU A 15 -59.41 18.75 -2.20
N ALA A 16 -59.96 19.64 -1.37
CA ALA A 16 -59.24 20.23 -0.25
C ALA A 16 -58.84 19.18 0.79
N VAL A 17 -59.75 18.27 1.15
CA VAL A 17 -59.46 17.15 2.07
C VAL A 17 -58.42 16.21 1.45
N GLY A 18 -58.54 15.87 0.16
CA GLY A 18 -57.55 15.07 -0.54
C GLY A 18 -56.15 15.69 -0.49
N ALA A 19 -56.04 16.98 -0.81
CA ALA A 19 -54.76 17.71 -0.75
C ALA A 19 -54.16 17.76 0.66
N LEU A 20 -54.99 17.96 1.70
CA LEU A 20 -54.55 17.98 3.10
C LEU A 20 -54.03 16.61 3.56
N LEU A 21 -54.68 15.52 3.17
CA LEU A 21 -54.24 14.16 3.49
C LEU A 21 -52.93 13.83 2.80
N THR A 22 -52.81 14.13 1.50
CA THR A 22 -51.55 13.92 0.74
C THR A 22 -50.39 14.74 1.31
N ALA A 23 -50.63 15.99 1.71
CA ALA A 23 -49.61 16.83 2.34
C ALA A 23 -49.12 16.27 3.69
N GLY A 24 -50.01 15.62 4.46
CA GLY A 24 -49.65 14.93 5.69
C GLY A 24 -48.72 13.73 5.42
N ASP A 25 -49.10 12.90 4.44
CA ASP A 25 -48.30 11.74 4.03
C ASP A 25 -46.91 12.15 3.52
N GLU A 26 -46.82 13.21 2.70
CA GLU A 26 -45.56 13.76 2.20
C GLU A 26 -44.67 14.29 3.33
N PHE A 27 -45.25 14.94 4.34
CA PHE A 27 -44.51 15.46 5.48
C PHE A 27 -43.92 14.33 6.33
N ASP A 28 -44.72 13.30 6.64
CA ASP A 28 -44.24 12.15 7.40
C ASP A 28 -43.21 11.33 6.60
N ALA A 29 -43.40 11.16 5.29
CA ALA A 29 -42.42 10.52 4.42
C ALA A 29 -41.09 11.30 4.36
N SER A 30 -41.15 12.62 4.18
CA SER A 30 -39.97 13.49 4.18
C SER A 30 -39.24 13.42 5.51
N ARG A 31 -39.97 13.47 6.63
CA ARG A 31 -39.39 13.34 7.95
C ARG A 31 -38.74 11.98 8.19
N ALA A 32 -39.38 10.89 7.75
CA ALA A 32 -38.80 9.56 7.82
C ALA A 32 -37.51 9.44 7.00
N MET A 33 -37.45 10.07 5.82
CA MET A 33 -36.23 10.16 5.01
C MET A 33 -35.11 10.92 5.74
N TYR A 34 -35.42 12.09 6.33
CA TYR A 34 -34.43 12.84 7.11
C TYR A 34 -33.89 12.04 8.31
N GLU A 35 -34.78 11.40 9.07
CA GLU A 35 -34.39 10.58 10.22
C GLU A 35 -33.55 9.38 9.77
N SER A 36 -33.91 8.74 8.65
CA SER A 36 -33.13 7.67 8.02
C SER A 36 -31.72 8.12 7.60
N SER A 37 -31.59 9.25 6.90
CA SER A 37 -30.29 9.77 6.48
C SER A 37 -29.41 10.13 7.68
N SER A 38 -30.00 10.74 8.72
CA SER A 38 -29.25 11.06 9.94
C SER A 38 -28.72 9.81 10.65
N ALA A 39 -29.51 8.73 10.68
CA ALA A 39 -29.10 7.46 11.27
C ALA A 39 -28.01 6.77 10.44
N PHE A 40 -28.09 6.88 9.11
CA PHE A 40 -27.06 6.38 8.20
C PHE A 40 -25.72 7.10 8.42
N TYR A 41 -25.71 8.44 8.47
CA TYR A 41 -24.51 9.21 8.78
C TYR A 41 -23.93 8.89 10.16
N ALA A 42 -24.78 8.64 11.16
CA ALA A 42 -24.33 8.19 12.47
C ALA A 42 -23.65 6.81 12.39
N ALA A 43 -24.17 5.89 11.59
CA ALA A 43 -23.58 4.56 11.39
C ALA A 43 -22.23 4.66 10.64
N GLU A 44 -22.14 5.46 9.58
CA GLU A 44 -20.88 5.67 8.85
C GLU A 44 -19.82 6.35 9.72
N ALA A 45 -20.19 7.38 10.49
CA ALA A 45 -19.26 8.03 11.41
C ALA A 45 -18.79 7.06 12.51
N GLY A 46 -19.69 6.20 13.01
CA GLY A 46 -19.35 5.15 13.96
C GLY A 46 -18.38 4.13 13.39
N LEU A 47 -18.63 3.68 12.16
CA LEU A 47 -17.74 2.78 11.41
C LEU A 47 -16.32 3.35 11.31
N GLN A 48 -16.20 4.60 10.86
CA GLN A 48 -14.92 5.28 10.71
C GLN A 48 -14.16 5.40 12.05
N LYS A 49 -14.89 5.64 13.15
CA LYS A 49 -14.28 5.68 14.48
C LYS A 49 -13.81 4.31 14.98
N ILE A 50 -14.61 3.27 14.76
CA ILE A 50 -14.24 1.90 15.14
C ILE A 50 -12.95 1.48 14.42
N PHE A 51 -12.81 1.83 13.14
CA PHE A 51 -11.57 1.59 12.40
C PHE A 51 -10.41 2.44 12.95
N ALA A 52 -10.61 3.74 13.18
CA ALA A 52 -9.55 4.60 13.70
C ALA A 52 -9.06 4.17 15.10
N GLU A 53 -9.90 3.52 15.91
CA GLU A 53 -9.57 3.02 17.24
C GLU A 53 -9.14 1.54 17.24
N ALA A 54 -9.13 0.89 16.06
CA ALA A 54 -8.87 -0.54 15.92
C ALA A 54 -7.46 -0.95 16.39
N ASP A 55 -6.48 -0.06 16.27
CA ASP A 55 -5.04 -0.39 16.42
C ASP A 55 -4.57 -0.68 17.86
N SER A 56 -5.29 -0.27 18.91
CA SER A 56 -4.78 -0.43 20.29
C SER A 56 -5.72 -1.16 21.26
N ASN A 57 -6.99 -0.76 21.34
CA ASN A 57 -7.91 -1.34 22.33
C ASN A 57 -8.83 -2.41 21.74
N VAL A 58 -9.30 -2.22 20.51
CA VAL A 58 -10.20 -3.18 19.86
C VAL A 58 -9.42 -4.42 19.43
N LYS A 59 -8.20 -4.27 18.90
CA LYS A 59 -7.34 -5.41 18.52
C LYS A 59 -7.14 -6.40 19.68
N VAL A 60 -6.78 -5.93 20.87
CA VAL A 60 -6.57 -6.79 22.05
C VAL A 60 -7.83 -7.57 22.41
N GLN A 61 -9.01 -6.96 22.22
CA GLN A 61 -10.29 -7.61 22.46
C GLN A 61 -10.65 -8.62 21.35
N LEU A 62 -10.28 -8.34 20.10
CA LEU A 62 -10.49 -9.23 18.95
C LEU A 62 -9.60 -10.47 19.02
N ASP A 63 -8.32 -10.31 19.38
CA ASP A 63 -7.38 -11.43 19.53
C ASP A 63 -7.87 -12.44 20.60
N GLY A 64 -8.61 -11.96 21.60
CA GLY A 64 -9.21 -12.77 22.66
C GLY A 64 -10.59 -13.37 22.33
N LEU A 65 -11.18 -13.02 21.19
CA LEU A 65 -12.54 -13.43 20.83
C LEU A 65 -12.55 -14.85 20.25
N ALA A 66 -13.30 -15.77 20.85
CA ALA A 66 -13.41 -17.13 20.36
C ALA A 66 -14.25 -17.23 19.07
N ALA A 67 -14.01 -18.27 18.26
CA ALA A 67 -14.88 -18.62 17.13
C ALA A 67 -16.34 -18.72 17.57
N GLY A 68 -17.25 -18.06 16.84
CA GLY A 68 -18.67 -17.98 17.16
C GLY A 68 -19.06 -16.98 18.25
N ASP A 69 -18.11 -16.28 18.87
CA ASP A 69 -18.37 -15.28 19.90
C ASP A 69 -18.57 -13.87 19.29
N SER A 70 -18.98 -12.91 20.12
CA SER A 70 -19.23 -11.53 19.70
C SER A 70 -18.72 -10.49 20.70
N LEU A 71 -18.20 -9.39 20.17
CA LEU A 71 -17.74 -8.22 20.93
C LEU A 71 -18.67 -7.03 20.68
N ASP A 72 -19.35 -6.58 21.72
CA ASP A 72 -20.19 -5.38 21.70
C ASP A 72 -19.42 -4.17 22.23
N LEU A 73 -19.22 -3.17 21.38
CA LEU A 73 -18.53 -1.93 21.75
C LEU A 73 -19.43 -0.94 22.50
N GLY A 74 -20.72 -1.26 22.64
CA GLY A 74 -21.71 -0.43 23.32
C GLY A 74 -22.13 0.82 22.52
N TRP A 75 -23.10 1.55 23.06
CA TRP A 75 -23.55 2.81 22.44
C TRP A 75 -22.60 3.96 22.77
N GLN A 76 -22.14 4.64 21.73
CA GLN A 76 -21.28 5.82 21.81
C GLN A 76 -22.01 7.03 21.18
N THR A 77 -21.87 8.19 21.81
CA THR A 77 -22.54 9.42 21.36
C THR A 77 -21.60 10.26 20.50
N LEU A 78 -22.09 10.69 19.34
CA LEU A 78 -21.41 11.62 18.44
C LEU A 78 -21.75 13.08 18.78
N ALA A 79 -20.95 14.01 18.25
CA ALA A 79 -21.30 15.42 18.28
C ALA A 79 -22.67 15.63 17.60
N GLY A 80 -23.53 16.44 18.23
CA GLY A 80 -24.90 16.67 17.75
C GLY A 80 -25.95 15.67 18.24
N GLY A 81 -25.62 14.77 19.18
CA GLY A 81 -26.60 13.92 19.87
C GLY A 81 -27.02 12.67 19.09
N MET A 82 -26.41 12.42 17.93
CA MET A 82 -26.48 11.13 17.26
C MET A 82 -25.68 10.09 18.06
N SER A 83 -25.97 8.81 17.86
CA SER A 83 -25.20 7.75 18.52
C SER A 83 -24.99 6.58 17.58
N TYR A 84 -23.97 5.78 17.83
CA TYR A 84 -23.72 4.53 17.13
C TYR A 84 -23.36 3.42 18.10
N ARG A 85 -23.43 2.17 17.63
CA ARG A 85 -22.97 0.98 18.34
C ARG A 85 -22.33 0.03 17.34
N GLY A 86 -21.12 -0.42 17.63
CA GLY A 86 -20.43 -1.47 16.88
C GLY A 86 -20.60 -2.82 17.56
N LEU A 87 -20.91 -3.85 16.77
CA LEU A 87 -20.98 -5.23 17.20
C LEU A 87 -20.15 -6.07 16.24
N ILE A 88 -19.15 -6.76 16.76
CA ILE A 88 -18.22 -7.56 15.96
C ILE A 88 -18.48 -9.04 16.26
N TYR A 89 -18.82 -9.82 15.25
CA TYR A 89 -19.01 -11.26 15.37
C TYR A 89 -17.81 -11.98 14.77
N ARG A 90 -17.29 -13.02 15.42
CA ARG A 90 -16.29 -13.91 14.83
C ARG A 90 -17.00 -15.16 14.29
N TRP A 91 -16.80 -15.50 13.02
CA TRP A 91 -17.57 -16.56 12.34
C TRP A 91 -16.73 -17.64 11.65
N ASP A 92 -15.41 -17.63 11.82
CA ASP A 92 -14.54 -18.73 11.41
C ASP A 92 -14.63 -19.93 12.35
N ASP A 93 -14.44 -21.14 11.82
CA ASP A 93 -14.41 -22.42 12.56
C ASP A 93 -13.00 -23.03 12.66
N ASP A 94 -12.15 -22.85 11.64
CA ASP A 94 -10.73 -23.25 11.58
C ASP A 94 -10.05 -22.46 10.44
N GLY A 95 -9.21 -21.45 10.75
CA GLY A 95 -8.56 -20.60 9.74
C GLY A 95 -8.14 -19.23 10.26
N PRO A 96 -7.70 -18.30 9.38
CA PRO A 96 -7.46 -16.92 9.77
C PRO A 96 -8.76 -16.30 10.30
N PRO A 97 -8.76 -15.61 11.44
CA PRO A 97 -10.00 -15.16 12.06
C PRO A 97 -10.80 -14.23 11.14
N GLN A 98 -12.08 -14.54 10.95
CA GLN A 98 -13.00 -13.77 10.13
C GLN A 98 -14.06 -13.14 11.02
N TYR A 99 -14.30 -11.85 10.82
CA TYR A 99 -15.25 -11.07 11.59
C TYR A 99 -16.31 -10.43 10.70
N GLU A 100 -17.49 -10.19 11.28
CA GLU A 100 -18.50 -9.32 10.73
C GLU A 100 -18.66 -8.13 11.68
N LEU A 101 -18.37 -6.92 11.21
CA LEU A 101 -18.68 -5.68 11.93
C LEU A 101 -20.04 -5.16 11.50
N VAL A 102 -20.95 -5.15 12.45
CA VAL A 102 -22.27 -4.55 12.35
C VAL A 102 -22.27 -3.22 13.08
N VAL A 103 -22.49 -2.13 12.36
CA VAL A 103 -22.60 -0.78 12.95
C VAL A 103 -24.03 -0.29 12.88
N GLU A 104 -24.63 -0.09 14.04
CA GLU A 104 -25.95 0.53 14.18
C GLU A 104 -25.79 2.02 14.45
N GLY A 105 -26.33 2.87 13.58
CA GLY A 105 -26.44 4.31 13.79
C GLY A 105 -27.84 4.72 14.21
N ARG A 106 -27.92 5.72 15.08
CA ARG A 106 -29.17 6.30 15.58
C ARG A 106 -29.13 7.83 15.45
N GLY A 107 -30.13 8.37 14.76
CA GLY A 107 -30.31 9.81 14.60
C GLY A 107 -30.66 10.50 15.93
N ALA A 108 -30.30 11.78 16.05
CA ALA A 108 -30.55 12.61 17.25
C ALA A 108 -32.04 13.01 17.44
N GLY A 109 -32.89 12.72 16.45
CA GLY A 109 -34.30 13.08 16.47
C GLY A 109 -35.12 12.32 17.53
N PRO A 110 -36.28 12.84 17.95
CA PRO A 110 -37.11 12.25 19.00
C PRO A 110 -37.70 10.86 18.65
N ARG A 111 -37.81 10.53 17.36
CA ARG A 111 -38.20 9.19 16.88
C ARG A 111 -37.00 8.23 16.81
N GLY A 112 -35.78 8.77 16.85
CA GLY A 112 -34.53 8.01 16.97
C GLY A 112 -34.35 6.98 15.86
N GLY A 113 -34.54 7.40 14.60
CA GLY A 113 -34.37 6.54 13.42
C GLY A 113 -33.07 5.74 13.50
N LYS A 114 -33.12 4.48 13.06
CA LYS A 114 -32.00 3.53 13.14
C LYS A 114 -31.61 3.04 11.75
N ARG A 115 -30.31 2.88 11.52
CA ARG A 115 -29.75 2.23 10.34
C ARG A 115 -28.62 1.32 10.75
N THR A 116 -28.49 0.20 10.05
CA THR A 116 -27.46 -0.78 10.32
C THR A 116 -26.64 -0.97 9.05
N LEU A 117 -25.32 -0.94 9.22
CA LEU A 117 -24.34 -1.29 8.19
C LEU A 117 -23.67 -2.59 8.64
N SER A 118 -23.35 -3.49 7.70
CA SER A 118 -22.61 -4.71 7.99
C SER A 118 -21.43 -4.82 7.02
N PHE A 119 -20.28 -5.25 7.54
CA PHE A 119 -19.04 -5.40 6.81
C PHE A 119 -18.33 -6.69 7.25
N ALA A 120 -17.84 -7.47 6.29
CA ALA A 120 -16.92 -8.55 6.60
C ALA A 120 -15.50 -8.00 6.74
N MET A 121 -14.79 -8.49 7.75
CA MET A 121 -13.40 -8.15 8.09
C MET A 121 -12.62 -9.44 8.34
N THR A 122 -11.31 -9.40 8.16
CA THR A 122 -10.43 -10.54 8.47
C THR A 122 -9.29 -10.02 9.34
N SER A 123 -9.00 -10.65 10.49
CA SER A 123 -7.76 -10.35 11.21
C SER A 123 -6.66 -11.25 10.65
N GLY A 124 -5.82 -10.68 9.82
CA GLY A 124 -4.50 -11.23 9.52
C GLY A 124 -3.43 -10.23 9.97
N PRO A 125 -2.17 -10.64 10.14
CA PRO A 125 -1.06 -9.71 10.35
C PRO A 125 -0.92 -8.79 9.14
N LYS A 126 -1.61 -7.63 9.10
CA LYS A 126 -1.67 -6.71 7.94
C LYS A 126 -1.73 -7.41 6.56
N SER A 127 -2.21 -8.64 6.49
CA SER A 127 -2.06 -9.53 5.32
C SER A 127 -3.31 -9.44 4.46
N GLY A 128 -3.83 -8.22 4.36
CA GLY A 128 -5.09 -7.94 3.74
C GLY A 128 -4.93 -7.52 2.29
N TYR A 129 -3.97 -6.66 2.02
CA TYR A 129 -3.34 -6.65 0.72
C TYR A 129 -2.02 -7.36 0.96
N ARG A 130 -1.93 -8.62 0.53
CA ARG A 130 -0.61 -9.15 0.18
C ARG A 130 -0.10 -8.21 -0.90
N LEU A 131 0.72 -7.24 -0.51
CA LEU A 131 1.55 -6.54 -1.47
C LEU A 131 2.55 -7.51 -2.12
N GLY A 132 2.67 -8.75 -1.62
CA GLY A 132 3.08 -9.95 -2.38
C GLY A 132 2.20 -10.35 -3.58
N GLN A 133 1.35 -9.45 -4.10
CA GLN A 133 0.75 -9.52 -5.43
C GLN A 133 1.45 -8.60 -6.44
N CYS A 134 2.38 -7.73 -6.01
CA CYS A 134 3.20 -6.92 -6.94
C CYS A 134 4.15 -7.78 -7.79
N CYS A 135 4.32 -9.03 -7.38
CA CYS A 135 5.55 -9.73 -7.58
C CYS A 135 5.25 -11.24 -7.67
N ASP A 136 4.46 -11.62 -8.70
CA ASP A 136 4.22 -13.03 -9.05
C ASP A 136 5.47 -13.72 -9.65
N ALA A 137 6.56 -12.96 -9.80
CA ALA A 137 7.87 -13.41 -10.22
C ALA A 137 8.99 -12.63 -9.53
N ALA A 138 10.24 -13.12 -9.61
CA ALA A 138 11.43 -12.34 -9.27
C ALA A 138 11.64 -11.16 -10.23
N ALA A 139 11.30 -11.33 -11.51
CA ALA A 139 11.30 -10.24 -12.48
C ALA A 139 10.03 -10.27 -13.35
N THR A 140 9.41 -9.11 -13.57
CA THR A 140 8.33 -8.92 -14.53
C THR A 140 8.72 -7.81 -15.51
N VAL A 141 8.84 -8.13 -16.81
CA VAL A 141 9.44 -7.25 -17.81
C VAL A 141 8.64 -7.21 -19.10
N ARG A 142 8.55 -6.02 -19.70
CA ARG A 142 7.91 -5.81 -21.01
C ARG A 142 8.91 -5.54 -22.15
N GLY A 143 10.12 -5.08 -21.83
CA GLY A 143 11.18 -4.73 -22.77
C GLY A 143 12.13 -5.88 -23.12
N ILE A 144 13.37 -5.52 -23.47
CA ILE A 144 14.46 -6.47 -23.72
C ILE A 144 14.98 -6.97 -22.38
N VAL A 145 15.32 -8.26 -22.28
CA VAL A 145 16.01 -8.82 -21.12
C VAL A 145 17.32 -9.44 -21.59
N ASP A 146 18.44 -8.90 -21.11
CA ASP A 146 19.79 -9.39 -21.35
C ASP A 146 20.33 -10.01 -20.05
N ILE A 147 20.72 -11.30 -20.08
CA ILE A 147 21.32 -11.98 -18.93
C ILE A 147 22.65 -12.61 -19.34
N ASN A 148 23.75 -12.09 -18.80
CA ASN A 148 25.12 -12.36 -19.27
C ASN A 148 26.07 -12.67 -18.11
N ASP A 149 27.26 -13.19 -18.43
CA ASP A 149 28.37 -13.42 -17.49
C ASP A 149 28.01 -14.31 -16.29
N ALA A 150 27.31 -15.43 -16.52
CA ALA A 150 26.86 -16.34 -15.46
C ALA A 150 25.93 -15.71 -14.41
N SER A 151 25.17 -14.69 -14.82
CA SER A 151 24.15 -14.05 -13.97
C SER A 151 22.88 -14.89 -13.81
N SER A 152 22.10 -14.66 -12.75
CA SER A 152 20.87 -15.39 -12.52
C SER A 152 19.69 -14.54 -12.07
N ILE A 153 18.48 -15.01 -12.39
CA ILE A 153 17.21 -14.51 -11.85
C ILE A 153 16.51 -15.69 -11.17
N SER A 154 16.12 -15.55 -9.90
CA SER A 154 15.65 -16.66 -9.08
C SER A 154 14.39 -16.28 -8.32
N GLY A 155 13.29 -16.96 -8.66
CA GLY A 155 11.98 -16.82 -8.02
C GLY A 155 11.85 -17.52 -6.66
N PHE A 156 12.88 -18.22 -6.18
CA PHE A 156 12.84 -18.86 -4.86
C PHE A 156 12.72 -17.81 -3.76
N ASP A 157 11.87 -18.02 -2.77
CA ASP A 157 11.78 -17.06 -1.66
C ASP A 157 12.97 -17.25 -0.72
N GLN A 158 13.78 -16.19 -0.55
CA GLN A 158 14.90 -16.20 0.39
C GLN A 158 14.86 -14.97 1.31
N HIS A 159 15.22 -15.18 2.57
CA HIS A 159 15.36 -14.08 3.52
C HIS A 159 16.69 -13.34 3.34
N PRO A 160 16.71 -12.00 3.51
CA PRO A 160 17.96 -11.27 3.63
C PRO A 160 18.85 -11.87 4.72
N PRO A 161 20.19 -11.89 4.55
CA PRO A 161 21.07 -12.59 5.48
C PRO A 161 20.95 -12.00 6.88
N GLY A 162 20.70 -12.85 7.87
CA GLY A 162 20.53 -12.44 9.26
C GLY A 162 19.09 -12.13 9.68
N TRP A 163 18.12 -12.14 8.76
CA TRP A 163 16.69 -11.94 9.09
C TRP A 163 15.96 -13.25 9.44
N GLU A 164 16.61 -14.41 9.26
CA GLU A 164 16.05 -15.74 9.52
C GLU A 164 15.74 -16.02 11.00
N THR A 165 16.45 -15.37 11.92
CA THR A 165 16.43 -15.71 13.35
C THR A 165 15.58 -14.78 14.20
N THR A 166 14.94 -13.79 13.58
CA THR A 166 14.17 -12.75 14.28
C THR A 166 12.71 -12.81 13.88
N ASP A 167 11.82 -12.24 14.69
CA ASP A 167 10.41 -12.02 14.33
C ASP A 167 10.26 -11.07 13.11
N ALA A 168 11.36 -10.67 12.45
CA ALA A 168 11.38 -9.83 11.27
C ALA A 168 10.80 -10.56 10.05
N CYS A 169 11.18 -11.82 9.85
CA CYS A 169 10.65 -12.67 8.80
C CYS A 169 9.98 -13.91 9.42
N ASN A 170 8.80 -14.26 8.92
CA ASN A 170 8.22 -15.58 9.19
C ASN A 170 8.97 -16.65 8.39
N ALA A 171 8.48 -17.89 8.36
CA ALA A 171 8.99 -18.89 7.43
C ALA A 171 8.93 -18.37 5.98
N GLU A 172 9.88 -18.81 5.15
CA GLU A 172 9.90 -18.53 3.71
C GLU A 172 8.53 -18.87 3.10
N GLY A 173 8.07 -17.97 2.23
CA GLY A 173 6.82 -18.06 1.50
C GLY A 173 6.85 -19.10 0.38
N GLU A 174 5.86 -19.01 -0.51
CA GLU A 174 5.82 -19.84 -1.71
C GLU A 174 6.78 -19.27 -2.76
N ASP A 175 7.57 -20.15 -3.37
CA ASP A 175 8.39 -19.82 -4.53
C ASP A 175 7.52 -19.22 -5.65
N ARG A 176 8.10 -18.26 -6.37
CA ARG A 176 7.46 -17.52 -7.46
C ARG A 176 8.12 -17.84 -8.78
N ALA A 177 7.54 -17.30 -9.86
CA ALA A 177 8.15 -17.45 -11.16
C ALA A 177 9.53 -16.76 -11.18
N GLY A 178 10.47 -17.26 -11.98
CA GLY A 178 11.75 -16.55 -12.16
C GLY A 178 11.52 -15.26 -12.94
N LEU A 179 10.93 -15.39 -14.13
CA LEU A 179 10.66 -14.28 -15.03
C LEU A 179 9.25 -14.36 -15.61
N ILE A 180 8.46 -13.30 -15.48
CA ILE A 180 7.29 -13.03 -16.30
C ILE A 180 7.69 -12.04 -17.39
N HIS A 181 7.52 -12.40 -18.65
CA HIS A 181 7.97 -11.61 -19.79
C HIS A 181 6.86 -11.44 -20.83
N GLN A 182 6.75 -10.26 -21.44
CA GLN A 182 5.72 -10.02 -22.48
C GLN A 182 5.96 -10.87 -23.73
N ASP A 183 7.18 -10.82 -24.26
CA ASP A 183 7.60 -11.55 -25.45
C ASP A 183 8.97 -12.20 -25.23
N THR A 184 9.00 -13.51 -24.99
CA THR A 184 10.25 -14.23 -24.68
C THR A 184 11.24 -14.25 -25.85
N THR A 185 10.86 -13.79 -27.06
CA THR A 185 11.81 -13.61 -28.17
C THR A 185 12.77 -12.44 -27.97
N LEU A 186 12.48 -11.55 -27.01
CA LEU A 186 13.34 -10.45 -26.59
C LEU A 186 14.24 -10.80 -25.40
N LEU A 187 14.21 -12.06 -24.95
CA LEU A 187 15.12 -12.58 -23.93
C LEU A 187 16.43 -13.06 -24.57
N ASN A 188 17.53 -12.37 -24.28
CA ASN A 188 18.87 -12.73 -24.69
C ASN A 188 19.64 -13.33 -23.52
N ARG A 189 20.17 -14.54 -23.72
CA ARG A 189 21.06 -15.23 -22.79
C ARG A 189 22.33 -15.58 -23.55
N GLU A 190 23.42 -14.86 -23.28
CA GLU A 190 24.66 -15.04 -24.05
C GLU A 190 25.41 -16.33 -23.70
N ASP A 191 25.25 -16.84 -22.48
CA ASP A 191 25.93 -18.03 -22.02
C ASP A 191 24.98 -19.06 -21.35
N SER A 192 25.45 -20.30 -21.24
CA SER A 192 24.71 -21.39 -20.60
C SER A 192 24.77 -21.37 -19.08
N GLU A 193 25.61 -20.50 -18.50
CA GLU A 193 25.77 -20.30 -17.08
C GLU A 193 24.77 -19.28 -16.54
N SER A 194 24.17 -18.44 -17.40
CA SER A 194 23.09 -17.53 -17.06
C SER A 194 21.83 -18.33 -16.73
N ILE A 195 21.28 -18.23 -15.52
CA ILE A 195 20.19 -19.11 -15.05
C ILE A 195 18.93 -18.30 -14.74
N ILE A 196 17.76 -18.81 -15.13
CA ILE A 196 16.48 -18.33 -14.62
C ILE A 196 15.82 -19.49 -13.89
N GLU A 197 15.54 -19.34 -12.60
CA GLU A 197 14.96 -20.36 -11.72
C GLU A 197 13.72 -19.82 -10.98
N GLY A 198 12.90 -20.71 -10.44
CA GLY A 198 11.60 -20.40 -9.84
C GLY A 198 10.54 -21.42 -10.23
N ASP A 199 9.33 -21.27 -9.69
CA ASP A 199 8.17 -22.13 -9.97
C ASP A 199 7.00 -21.33 -10.58
N PRO A 200 6.84 -21.30 -11.92
CA PRO A 200 7.73 -21.83 -12.96
C PRO A 200 8.90 -20.89 -13.28
N SER A 201 9.97 -21.37 -13.91
CA SER A 201 11.14 -20.53 -14.20
C SER A 201 10.84 -19.33 -15.12
N ILE A 202 10.06 -19.51 -16.18
CA ILE A 202 9.68 -18.45 -17.12
C ILE A 202 8.19 -18.56 -17.46
N ILE A 203 7.49 -17.43 -17.46
CA ILE A 203 6.12 -17.26 -17.94
C ILE A 203 6.13 -16.22 -19.06
N GLU A 204 5.57 -16.57 -20.22
CA GLU A 204 5.25 -15.57 -21.26
C GLU A 204 3.82 -15.06 -21.05
N ASP A 205 3.67 -13.75 -20.84
CA ASP A 205 2.38 -13.09 -20.72
C ASP A 205 2.24 -11.94 -21.74
N PRO A 206 1.67 -12.20 -22.94
CA PRO A 206 1.52 -11.17 -23.96
C PRO A 206 0.49 -10.10 -23.59
N THR A 207 -0.22 -10.24 -22.46
CA THR A 207 -1.21 -9.27 -21.98
C THR A 207 -0.60 -8.16 -21.11
N LEU A 208 0.67 -8.28 -20.73
CA LEU A 208 1.40 -7.21 -20.03
C LEU A 208 1.29 -5.89 -20.81
N ASN A 209 0.85 -4.84 -20.14
CA ASN A 209 0.62 -3.51 -20.70
C ASN A 209 0.83 -2.45 -19.61
N ASP A 210 0.71 -1.14 -19.92
CA ASP A 210 1.05 -0.06 -18.96
C ASP A 210 0.28 -0.20 -17.63
N SER A 211 -0.95 -0.70 -17.66
CA SER A 211 -1.73 -0.89 -16.43
C SER A 211 -1.19 -2.02 -15.55
N SER A 212 -0.48 -3.01 -16.11
CA SER A 212 0.22 -4.06 -15.37
C SER A 212 1.35 -3.50 -14.49
N PHE A 213 1.85 -2.30 -14.84
CA PHE A 213 2.93 -1.60 -14.14
C PHE A 213 2.42 -0.43 -13.28
N ASN A 214 1.10 -0.21 -13.21
CA ASN A 214 0.48 0.77 -12.33
C ASN A 214 0.15 0.14 -10.96
N TRP A 215 1.19 -0.31 -10.26
CA TRP A 215 1.09 -1.13 -9.05
C TRP A 215 0.64 -0.39 -7.79
N PHE A 216 0.62 0.94 -7.81
CA PHE A 216 0.22 1.72 -6.65
C PHE A 216 -1.31 1.83 -6.44
N ASN A 217 -2.11 0.98 -7.08
CA ASN A 217 -3.54 0.82 -6.84
C ASN A 217 -4.33 2.16 -6.73
N GLY A 218 -4.05 3.08 -7.66
CA GLY A 218 -4.69 4.40 -7.72
C GLY A 218 -3.95 5.53 -7.01
N LEU A 219 -2.81 5.27 -6.35
CA LEU A 219 -1.89 6.34 -6.01
C LEU A 219 -1.22 6.89 -7.24
N THR A 220 -1.21 8.22 -7.30
CA THR A 220 -0.41 8.93 -8.28
C THR A 220 1.00 9.08 -7.74
N TRP A 221 1.95 9.17 -8.66
CA TRP A 221 3.33 9.53 -8.35
C TRP A 221 3.42 10.78 -7.44
N ASP A 222 2.60 11.79 -7.71
CA ASP A 222 2.54 13.01 -6.90
C ASP A 222 2.06 12.75 -5.46
N SER A 223 1.16 11.79 -5.26
CA SER A 223 0.72 11.41 -3.91
C SER A 223 1.84 10.73 -3.11
N LEU A 224 2.66 9.91 -3.77
CA LEU A 224 3.85 9.30 -3.17
C LEU A 224 4.88 10.36 -2.80
N LYS A 225 5.19 11.27 -3.72
CA LYS A 225 6.09 12.42 -3.44
C LYS A 225 5.61 13.27 -2.28
N ALA A 226 4.31 13.56 -2.23
CA ALA A 226 3.71 14.33 -1.14
C ALA A 226 3.77 13.59 0.21
N SER A 227 3.84 12.26 0.20
CA SER A 227 4.00 11.45 1.40
C SER A 227 5.45 11.22 1.82
N ALA A 228 6.43 11.62 1.00
CA ALA A 228 7.84 11.45 1.33
C ALA A 228 8.21 12.16 2.62
N GLN A 229 8.91 11.44 3.50
CA GLN A 229 9.37 11.97 4.78
C GLN A 229 10.53 12.94 4.57
N PHE A 230 11.41 12.60 3.63
CA PHE A 230 12.59 13.40 3.30
C PHE A 230 12.70 13.63 1.81
N SER A 231 13.39 14.71 1.47
CA SER A 231 13.80 14.99 0.11
C SER A 231 15.30 15.20 0.06
N ILE A 232 15.94 14.65 -0.97
CA ILE A 232 17.37 14.75 -1.21
C ILE A 232 17.59 15.38 -2.58
N GLY A 233 18.61 16.22 -2.66
CA GLY A 233 19.01 16.86 -3.90
C GLY A 233 18.21 18.10 -4.26
N THR A 234 18.57 18.67 -5.40
CA THR A 234 17.92 19.85 -5.99
C THR A 234 17.51 19.48 -7.41
N PRO A 235 16.27 19.81 -7.84
CA PRO A 235 15.81 19.48 -9.19
C PRO A 235 16.85 19.84 -10.25
N GLY A 236 17.26 18.83 -11.03
CA GLY A 236 18.23 19.03 -12.12
C GLY A 236 19.71 18.96 -11.74
N THR A 237 20.04 18.61 -10.50
CA THR A 237 21.42 18.44 -10.05
C THR A 237 21.61 17.03 -9.52
N ALA A 238 22.63 16.34 -10.03
CA ALA A 238 23.06 15.06 -9.46
C ALA A 238 23.52 15.26 -8.02
N THR A 239 23.05 14.40 -7.13
CA THR A 239 23.37 14.41 -5.71
C THR A 239 24.19 13.17 -5.38
N LYS A 240 25.41 13.40 -4.91
CA LYS A 240 26.30 12.34 -4.45
C LYS A 240 26.28 12.27 -2.93
N LEU A 241 25.97 11.11 -2.37
CA LEU A 241 25.99 10.85 -0.93
C LEU A 241 27.19 9.97 -0.61
N ASP A 242 27.93 10.35 0.44
CA ASP A 242 29.12 9.62 0.88
C ASP A 242 28.82 8.62 2.02
N PRO A 243 29.65 7.59 2.24
CA PRO A 243 29.40 6.57 3.28
C PRO A 243 29.42 7.11 4.71
N SER A 244 30.00 8.29 4.93
CA SER A 244 29.97 8.97 6.23
C SER A 244 28.71 9.80 6.45
N GLN A 245 27.80 9.87 5.48
CA GLN A 245 26.55 10.62 5.57
C GLN A 245 25.38 9.74 5.96
N VAL A 246 25.23 8.59 5.29
CA VAL A 246 24.11 7.66 5.45
C VAL A 246 24.52 6.49 6.31
N TYR A 247 23.92 6.42 7.49
CA TYR A 247 24.09 5.35 8.47
C TYR A 247 22.99 5.45 9.53
N PRO A 248 22.74 4.39 10.32
CA PRO A 248 21.79 4.46 11.43
C PRO A 248 22.18 5.55 12.42
N ARG A 249 21.24 6.45 12.73
CA ARG A 249 21.46 7.54 13.69
C ARG A 249 20.59 7.34 14.91
N TYR A 250 21.13 7.71 16.06
CA TYR A 250 20.50 7.45 17.35
C TYR A 250 20.35 8.73 18.15
N THR A 251 19.32 8.76 18.98
CA THR A 251 19.13 9.74 20.04
C THR A 251 18.86 9.03 21.37
N ILE A 252 18.77 9.79 22.45
CA ILE A 252 18.47 9.26 23.79
C ILE A 252 17.05 9.68 24.17
N ASP A 253 16.21 8.71 24.53
CA ASP A 253 14.93 9.02 25.16
C ASP A 253 15.20 9.65 26.53
N MET A 254 14.84 10.93 26.69
CA MET A 254 15.08 11.69 27.92
C MET A 254 14.26 11.18 29.13
N THR A 255 13.25 10.34 28.89
CA THR A 255 12.38 9.76 29.91
C THR A 255 12.94 8.44 30.44
N THR A 256 13.38 7.55 29.54
CA THR A 256 13.86 6.20 29.89
C THR A 256 15.38 6.11 29.96
N GLY A 257 16.10 7.01 29.29
CA GLY A 257 17.56 6.96 29.11
C GLY A 257 18.02 5.96 28.06
N GLU A 258 17.09 5.32 27.33
CA GLU A 258 17.41 4.31 26.32
C GLU A 258 17.84 4.95 25.00
N THR A 259 18.70 4.25 24.26
CA THR A 259 19.06 4.61 22.89
C THR A 259 17.93 4.24 21.95
N ILE A 260 17.39 5.22 21.24
CA ILE A 260 16.30 5.06 20.27
C ILE A 260 16.75 5.56 18.89
N CYS A 261 16.08 5.09 17.84
CA CYS A 261 16.37 5.55 16.49
C CYS A 261 16.00 7.03 16.30
N ASP A 262 16.89 7.82 15.70
CA ASP A 262 16.62 9.22 15.33
C ASP A 262 15.89 9.29 13.98
N THR A 263 14.60 9.00 13.97
CA THR A 263 13.77 9.00 12.76
C THR A 263 13.52 10.38 12.16
N SER A 264 14.08 11.45 12.75
CA SER A 264 13.91 12.82 12.28
C SER A 264 15.02 13.27 11.33
N HIS A 265 16.13 12.53 11.28
CA HIS A 265 17.30 12.90 10.52
C HIS A 265 17.22 12.39 9.07
N PRO A 266 17.35 13.24 8.04
CA PRO A 266 17.13 12.87 6.64
C PRO A 266 18.15 11.86 6.07
N LEU A 267 19.29 11.73 6.72
CA LEU A 267 20.35 10.77 6.39
C LEU A 267 20.41 9.58 7.36
N ASN A 268 19.38 9.39 8.19
CA ASN A 268 19.20 8.15 8.94
C ASN A 268 18.37 7.20 8.09
N TRP A 269 19.01 6.25 7.42
CA TRP A 269 18.31 5.28 6.60
C TRP A 269 18.11 3.96 7.36
N GLY A 270 17.94 4.01 8.68
CA GLY A 270 17.74 2.78 9.42
C GLY A 270 18.97 1.87 9.50
N SER A 271 18.77 0.64 9.99
CA SER A 271 19.82 -0.38 10.13
C SER A 271 19.36 -1.72 9.59
N LYS A 272 20.25 -2.47 8.94
CA LYS A 272 19.95 -3.84 8.48
C LYS A 272 19.99 -4.89 9.59
N ASP A 273 20.57 -4.57 10.75
CA ASP A 273 20.69 -5.49 11.89
C ASP A 273 19.36 -5.55 12.65
N PRO A 274 18.70 -6.73 12.72
CA PRO A 274 17.43 -6.90 13.44
C PRO A 274 17.42 -6.50 14.92
N ASN A 275 18.59 -6.40 15.54
CA ASN A 275 18.72 -6.02 16.95
C ASN A 275 18.98 -4.52 17.15
N ASP A 276 19.16 -3.77 16.07
CA ASP A 276 19.44 -2.35 16.12
C ASP A 276 18.14 -1.54 16.34
N PRO A 277 18.14 -0.49 17.19
CA PRO A 277 16.96 0.35 17.40
C PRO A 277 16.37 0.97 16.12
N CYS A 278 17.19 1.11 15.07
CA CYS A 278 16.82 1.64 13.77
C CYS A 278 16.42 0.56 12.75
N PHE A 279 16.28 -0.70 13.16
CA PHE A 279 15.91 -1.79 12.26
C PHE A 279 14.55 -1.62 11.58
N ASP A 280 13.57 -1.05 12.27
CA ASP A 280 12.23 -0.83 11.71
C ASP A 280 12.10 0.53 10.99
N HIS A 281 13.20 1.28 10.82
CA HIS A 281 13.17 2.59 10.17
C HIS A 281 13.47 2.47 8.67
N PHE A 282 12.44 2.65 7.84
CA PHE A 282 12.54 2.71 6.37
C PHE A 282 11.96 4.05 5.89
N PRO A 283 12.76 5.11 5.84
CA PRO A 283 12.25 6.39 5.38
C PRO A 283 11.86 6.35 3.90
N LEU A 284 10.74 7.02 3.58
CA LEU A 284 10.38 7.37 2.21
C LEU A 284 11.12 8.64 1.81
N ILE A 285 12.03 8.50 0.84
CA ILE A 285 12.94 9.54 0.39
C ILE A 285 12.66 9.82 -1.08
N VAL A 286 12.29 11.06 -1.38
CA VAL A 286 12.25 11.54 -2.77
C VAL A 286 13.59 12.15 -3.15
N THR A 287 14.13 11.75 -4.30
CA THR A 287 15.33 12.37 -4.87
C THR A 287 14.92 13.30 -6.01
N TYR A 288 15.49 14.49 -6.02
CA TYR A 288 15.32 15.45 -7.09
C TYR A 288 16.61 15.53 -7.91
N GLY A 289 16.56 15.07 -9.15
CA GLY A 289 17.78 14.81 -9.93
C GLY A 289 18.38 13.43 -9.62
N ASP A 290 19.54 13.16 -10.20
CA ASP A 290 20.21 11.88 -10.04
C ASP A 290 20.69 11.68 -8.61
N LEU A 291 20.68 10.44 -8.13
CA LEU A 291 21.19 10.05 -6.81
C LEU A 291 22.33 9.05 -7.02
N ASP A 292 23.51 9.42 -6.54
CA ASP A 292 24.72 8.60 -6.57
C ASP A 292 25.08 8.23 -5.12
N LEU A 293 25.05 6.92 -4.83
CA LEU A 293 25.34 6.36 -3.52
C LEU A 293 26.73 5.75 -3.51
N GLU A 294 27.69 6.49 -2.95
CA GLU A 294 29.09 6.06 -2.91
C GLU A 294 29.30 4.74 -2.19
N GLY A 295 30.30 3.99 -2.66
CA GLY A 295 30.60 2.66 -2.15
C GLY A 295 30.84 2.57 -0.65
N GLY A 296 30.21 1.58 0.00
CA GLY A 296 30.38 1.29 1.43
C GLY A 296 29.26 1.84 2.33
N MET A 297 28.20 2.37 1.73
CA MET A 297 26.99 2.76 2.45
C MET A 297 26.20 1.54 2.92
N TYR A 298 25.46 1.66 4.02
CA TYR A 298 24.45 0.66 4.37
C TYR A 298 23.21 1.29 5.01
N GLY A 299 22.08 0.63 4.82
CA GLY A 299 20.82 1.11 5.37
C GLY A 299 19.61 0.45 4.74
N GLN A 300 18.48 1.13 4.88
CA GLN A 300 17.16 0.71 4.51
C GLN A 300 16.33 1.93 4.12
N ALA A 301 15.78 1.99 2.92
CA ALA A 301 15.01 3.15 2.49
C ALA A 301 14.03 2.81 1.37
N ILE A 302 13.06 3.69 1.19
CA ILE A 302 12.20 3.67 0.01
C ILE A 302 12.60 4.87 -0.82
N LEU A 303 13.25 4.60 -1.93
CA LEU A 303 13.82 5.62 -2.80
C LEU A 303 12.85 5.90 -3.94
N LEU A 304 12.47 7.17 -4.08
CA LEU A 304 11.60 7.67 -5.13
C LEU A 304 12.40 8.64 -6.00
N ALA A 305 12.92 8.16 -7.12
CA ALA A 305 13.62 8.96 -8.10
C ALA A 305 12.63 9.61 -9.06
N ASP A 306 12.39 10.92 -8.84
CA ASP A 306 11.50 11.74 -9.65
C ASP A 306 12.12 12.05 -11.02
N THR A 307 11.74 13.16 -11.64
CA THR A 307 12.32 13.63 -12.88
C THR A 307 13.55 14.50 -12.64
N ALA A 308 14.62 14.26 -13.37
CA ALA A 308 15.74 15.18 -13.52
C ALA A 308 15.43 16.20 -14.63
N THR A 309 15.77 17.47 -14.42
CA THR A 309 15.67 18.50 -15.46
C THR A 309 17.00 19.21 -15.63
N PHE A 310 17.70 18.99 -16.74
CA PHE A 310 19.00 19.61 -17.00
C PHE A 310 18.92 20.54 -18.21
N VAL A 311 19.82 21.53 -18.25
CA VAL A 311 19.99 22.43 -19.39
C VAL A 311 21.21 21.94 -20.17
N ASN A 312 21.01 21.55 -21.43
CA ASN A 312 22.12 21.09 -22.27
C ASN A 312 23.06 22.24 -22.67
N GLU A 313 24.16 21.91 -23.34
CA GLU A 313 25.14 22.89 -23.82
C GLU A 313 24.56 23.94 -24.79
N TYR A 314 23.37 23.68 -25.37
CA TYR A 314 22.64 24.57 -26.26
C TYR A 314 21.63 25.47 -25.54
N GLY A 315 21.50 25.36 -24.21
CA GLY A 315 20.53 26.12 -23.42
C GLY A 315 19.10 25.56 -23.44
N GLU A 316 18.90 24.35 -23.94
CA GLU A 316 17.61 23.66 -23.95
C GLU A 316 17.40 22.87 -22.67
N THR A 317 16.21 23.02 -22.08
CA THR A 317 15.78 22.27 -20.91
C THR A 317 15.29 20.89 -21.33
N ILE A 318 15.99 19.85 -20.90
CA ILE A 318 15.62 18.45 -21.09
C ILE A 318 15.11 17.92 -19.75
N THR A 319 13.89 17.41 -19.75
CA THR A 319 13.31 16.72 -18.61
C THR A 319 13.29 15.23 -18.90
N GLY A 320 13.98 14.45 -18.07
CA GLY A 320 14.02 12.98 -18.13
C GLY A 320 13.77 12.38 -16.74
N GLY A 321 13.76 11.07 -16.66
CA GLY A 321 13.80 10.38 -15.37
C GLY A 321 15.14 10.60 -14.68
N SER A 322 15.12 10.74 -13.36
CA SER A 322 16.34 10.70 -12.56
C SER A 322 16.98 9.32 -12.59
N GLU A 323 18.29 9.30 -12.48
CA GLU A 323 19.08 8.09 -12.28
C GLU A 323 19.32 7.80 -10.78
N ILE A 324 19.27 6.53 -10.38
CA ILE A 324 19.80 6.06 -9.09
C ILE A 324 20.98 5.16 -9.40
N ASP A 325 22.17 5.56 -8.97
CA ASP A 325 23.41 4.79 -9.06
C ASP A 325 23.80 4.30 -7.66
N ILE A 326 23.93 2.98 -7.51
CA ILE A 326 24.37 2.32 -6.28
C ILE A 326 25.76 1.76 -6.53
N GLU A 327 26.78 2.44 -6.02
CA GLU A 327 28.18 2.07 -6.24
C GLU A 327 28.60 0.82 -5.46
N GLU A 328 29.76 0.27 -5.86
CA GLU A 328 30.38 -0.93 -5.30
C GLU A 328 30.47 -0.96 -3.76
N GLY A 329 30.04 -2.06 -3.16
CA GLY A 329 30.15 -2.28 -1.71
C GLY A 329 29.06 -1.60 -0.87
N THR A 330 28.08 -0.96 -1.52
CA THR A 330 26.88 -0.45 -0.85
C THR A 330 25.87 -1.58 -0.62
N GLU A 331 25.26 -1.61 0.58
CA GLU A 331 24.26 -2.62 0.96
C GLU A 331 22.97 -1.97 1.48
N LEU A 332 21.91 -2.04 0.70
CA LEU A 332 20.64 -1.41 1.03
C LEU A 332 19.52 -2.43 1.12
N ASN A 333 18.49 -2.12 1.92
CA ASN A 333 17.24 -2.86 1.92
C ASN A 333 16.09 -1.88 1.61
N GLY A 334 14.98 -2.34 1.04
CA GLY A 334 13.79 -1.51 0.94
C GLY A 334 13.08 -1.56 -0.41
N VAL A 335 12.74 -0.40 -0.97
CA VAL A 335 12.07 -0.32 -2.27
C VAL A 335 12.65 0.81 -3.10
N ILE A 336 12.89 0.59 -4.40
CA ILE A 336 13.28 1.62 -5.35
C ILE A 336 12.17 1.84 -6.36
N LEU A 337 11.84 3.11 -6.58
CA LEU A 337 10.82 3.63 -7.50
C LEU A 337 11.53 4.62 -8.43
N GLY A 338 11.86 4.20 -9.64
CA GLY A 338 12.55 5.05 -10.63
C GLY A 338 11.67 5.36 -11.83
N ARG A 339 11.74 6.59 -12.35
CA ARG A 339 11.21 6.95 -13.68
C ARG A 339 12.30 7.13 -14.75
N GLY A 340 13.52 6.76 -14.40
CA GLY A 340 14.70 6.92 -15.24
C GLY A 340 15.53 5.66 -15.20
N CYS A 341 16.81 5.79 -14.88
CA CYS A 341 17.73 4.67 -14.81
C CYS A 341 17.90 4.21 -13.35
N VAL A 342 18.02 2.91 -13.13
CA VAL A 342 18.55 2.36 -11.87
C VAL A 342 19.74 1.49 -12.22
N GLU A 343 20.91 1.88 -11.72
CA GLU A 343 22.18 1.20 -11.89
C GLU A 343 22.64 0.65 -10.53
N ILE A 344 22.88 -0.67 -10.48
CA ILE A 344 23.47 -1.35 -9.33
C ILE A 344 24.82 -1.92 -9.74
N GLN A 345 25.90 -1.29 -9.27
CA GLN A 345 27.27 -1.64 -9.64
C GLN A 345 27.77 -2.94 -9.00
N GLU A 346 28.94 -3.40 -9.45
CA GLU A 346 29.59 -4.62 -9.00
C GLU A 346 29.76 -4.67 -7.48
N ASN A 347 29.46 -5.82 -6.85
CA ASN A 347 29.48 -6.03 -5.39
C ASN A 347 28.57 -5.11 -4.56
N ALA A 348 27.71 -4.28 -5.16
CA ALA A 348 26.59 -3.68 -4.45
C ALA A 348 25.50 -4.74 -4.19
N VAL A 349 24.77 -4.59 -3.08
CA VAL A 349 23.71 -5.50 -2.66
C VAL A 349 22.45 -4.69 -2.32
N PHE A 350 21.32 -5.07 -2.89
CA PHE A 350 20.03 -4.43 -2.63
C PHE A 350 18.95 -5.45 -2.31
N HIS A 351 18.45 -5.54 -1.07
CA HIS A 351 17.34 -6.44 -0.73
C HIS A 351 16.01 -5.70 -0.76
N GLY A 352 15.19 -5.91 -1.79
CA GLY A 352 13.94 -5.17 -1.89
C GLY A 352 13.25 -5.23 -3.23
N GLY A 353 12.11 -4.52 -3.32
CA GLY A 353 11.41 -4.34 -4.60
C GLY A 353 12.06 -3.23 -5.42
N ILE A 354 12.30 -3.44 -6.71
CA ILE A 354 12.77 -2.43 -7.64
C ILE A 354 11.72 -2.28 -8.74
N PHE A 355 11.23 -1.06 -8.91
CA PHE A 355 10.19 -0.72 -9.88
C PHE A 355 10.69 0.46 -10.72
N VAL A 356 10.92 0.21 -12.01
CA VAL A 356 11.54 1.20 -12.90
C VAL A 356 10.67 1.41 -14.14
N ASP A 357 10.20 2.65 -14.28
CA ASP A 357 9.67 3.24 -15.51
C ASP A 357 10.86 3.81 -16.31
N GLY A 358 11.74 2.91 -16.78
CA GLY A 358 13.00 3.24 -17.44
C GLY A 358 14.07 2.16 -17.25
N ASN A 359 15.30 2.42 -17.70
CA ASN A 359 16.36 1.41 -17.81
C ASN A 359 16.76 0.83 -16.45
N TYR A 360 17.02 -0.47 -16.42
CA TYR A 360 17.63 -1.11 -15.26
C TYR A 360 18.91 -1.84 -15.68
N TRP A 361 19.99 -1.53 -14.99
CA TRP A 361 21.28 -2.16 -15.20
C TRP A 361 21.82 -2.69 -13.87
N THR A 362 22.29 -3.92 -13.88
CA THR A 362 22.99 -4.47 -12.72
C THR A 362 24.23 -5.26 -13.13
N GLY A 363 25.36 -4.87 -12.54
CA GLY A 363 26.60 -5.64 -12.53
C GLY A 363 26.97 -6.17 -11.13
N GLY A 364 26.11 -5.99 -10.13
CA GLY A 364 26.29 -6.32 -8.71
C GLY A 364 25.68 -7.64 -8.27
N TYR A 365 25.49 -7.90 -6.98
CA TYR A 365 24.50 -8.91 -6.56
C TYR A 365 23.17 -8.15 -6.39
N PRO A 366 22.29 -8.05 -7.41
CA PRO A 366 21.00 -7.38 -7.28
C PRO A 366 20.20 -8.16 -6.26
N GLY A 367 20.29 -7.73 -5.01
CA GLY A 367 19.87 -8.53 -3.89
C GLY A 367 18.37 -8.85 -3.91
N MET A 368 17.96 -9.54 -2.86
CA MET A 368 16.72 -10.30 -2.86
C MET A 368 15.48 -9.40 -2.85
N GLY A 369 14.65 -9.44 -3.91
CA GLY A 369 13.27 -8.97 -3.98
C GLY A 369 12.70 -9.10 -5.41
N SER A 370 11.89 -8.15 -5.87
CA SER A 370 11.22 -8.27 -7.17
C SER A 370 11.53 -7.09 -8.06
N LEU A 371 11.81 -7.35 -9.33
CA LEU A 371 12.07 -6.35 -10.34
C LEU A 371 10.87 -6.18 -11.28
N LEU A 372 10.50 -4.93 -11.55
CA LEU A 372 9.45 -4.58 -12.50
C LEU A 372 9.96 -3.49 -13.46
N CYS A 373 10.06 -3.80 -14.76
CA CYS A 373 10.61 -2.90 -15.80
C CYS A 373 9.61 -2.65 -16.95
N GLU A 374 9.35 -1.38 -17.22
CA GLU A 374 8.36 -0.87 -18.18
C GLU A 374 8.86 -0.87 -19.67
N PRO A 375 7.99 -0.59 -20.68
CA PRO A 375 8.07 -1.08 -22.09
C PRO A 375 9.37 -0.95 -22.86
N ASP A 376 10.10 0.14 -22.67
CA ASP A 376 11.21 0.52 -23.56
C ASP A 376 12.56 0.43 -22.86
N ALA A 377 12.55 -0.08 -21.62
CA ALA A 377 13.71 -0.25 -20.79
C ALA A 377 14.29 -1.66 -20.95
N PRO A 378 15.57 -1.79 -21.35
CA PRO A 378 16.26 -3.05 -21.21
C PRO A 378 16.46 -3.33 -19.71
N LEU A 379 16.24 -4.59 -19.34
CA LEU A 379 16.77 -5.19 -18.13
C LEU A 379 18.11 -5.85 -18.53
N ASP A 380 19.22 -5.34 -18.02
CA ASP A 380 20.55 -5.92 -18.21
C ASP A 380 21.08 -6.46 -16.87
N VAL A 381 21.24 -7.78 -16.79
CA VAL A 381 21.74 -8.53 -15.63
C VAL A 381 23.06 -9.17 -16.02
N ASN A 382 24.18 -8.57 -15.60
CA ASN A 382 25.53 -8.97 -16.03
C ASN A 382 26.53 -9.11 -14.88
N ARG A 383 27.78 -9.49 -15.20
CA ARG A 383 28.91 -9.66 -14.26
C ARG A 383 28.67 -10.63 -13.11
N GLY A 384 27.93 -11.72 -13.34
CA GLY A 384 27.69 -12.75 -12.32
C GLY A 384 26.69 -12.33 -11.24
N SER A 385 25.86 -11.36 -11.57
CA SER A 385 24.78 -10.84 -10.73
C SER A 385 23.66 -11.84 -10.50
N THR A 386 23.09 -11.89 -9.30
CA THR A 386 21.92 -12.73 -8.97
C THR A 386 20.76 -11.89 -8.48
N ALA A 387 19.65 -11.85 -9.22
CA ALA A 387 18.37 -11.22 -8.84
C ALA A 387 17.47 -12.26 -8.17
N GLN A 388 17.42 -12.26 -6.84
CA GLN A 388 16.72 -13.27 -6.05
C GLN A 388 15.38 -12.74 -5.57
N TYR A 389 14.33 -13.55 -5.39
CA TYR A 389 13.09 -13.11 -4.77
C TYR A 389 13.16 -13.12 -3.23
N SER A 390 12.51 -12.14 -2.60
CA SER A 390 12.27 -12.12 -1.15
C SER A 390 10.93 -11.49 -0.83
N GLN A 391 9.97 -12.31 -0.42
CA GLN A 391 8.68 -11.82 0.05
C GLN A 391 8.87 -10.99 1.32
N CYS A 392 9.72 -11.45 2.25
CA CYS A 392 9.93 -10.75 3.51
C CYS A 392 10.52 -9.34 3.33
N ALA A 393 11.54 -9.18 2.47
CA ALA A 393 12.15 -7.89 2.21
C ALA A 393 11.13 -6.89 1.64
N VAL A 394 10.34 -7.35 0.66
CA VAL A 394 9.29 -6.54 0.01
C VAL A 394 8.19 -6.17 1.00
N ASP A 395 7.63 -7.15 1.72
CA ASP A 395 6.55 -6.93 2.68
C ASP A 395 7.01 -5.95 3.78
N ARG A 396 8.20 -6.14 4.36
CA ARG A 396 8.72 -5.24 5.41
C ARG A 396 8.93 -3.82 4.92
N ALA A 397 9.54 -3.65 3.74
CA ALA A 397 9.79 -2.34 3.18
C ALA A 397 8.47 -1.58 2.98
N ILE A 398 7.45 -2.25 2.44
CA ILE A 398 6.15 -1.65 2.17
C ILE A 398 5.36 -1.36 3.46
N LEU A 399 5.43 -2.27 4.45
CA LEU A 399 4.82 -2.06 5.76
C LEU A 399 5.44 -0.86 6.49
N ALA A 400 6.78 -0.77 6.48
CA ALA A 400 7.50 0.31 7.15
C ALA A 400 7.28 1.67 6.48
N ALA A 401 7.00 1.67 5.18
CA ALA A 401 6.58 2.85 4.42
C ALA A 401 5.25 3.47 4.87
N GLY A 402 4.42 2.70 5.58
CA GLY A 402 2.99 2.99 5.70
C GLY A 402 2.25 2.95 4.35
N LEU A 403 2.83 2.33 3.30
CA LEU A 403 2.24 2.23 1.96
C LEU A 403 1.03 1.29 1.91
N GLU A 404 0.89 0.45 2.94
CA GLU A 404 -0.31 -0.35 3.26
C GLU A 404 -1.62 0.46 3.31
N ASP A 405 -1.56 1.74 3.71
CA ASP A 405 -2.72 2.63 3.88
C ASP A 405 -3.12 3.35 2.59
N PHE A 406 -2.31 3.25 1.54
CA PHE A 406 -2.51 4.06 0.36
C PHE A 406 -3.35 3.37 -0.72
N GLY A 407 -3.45 2.04 -0.68
CA GLY A 407 -4.60 1.32 -1.22
C GLY A 407 -5.88 1.55 -0.40
N GLN A 408 -5.79 2.25 0.74
CA GLN A 408 -6.89 2.53 1.65
C GLN A 408 -7.36 4.00 1.59
N VAL A 409 -7.79 4.46 0.41
CA VAL A 409 -8.79 5.56 0.37
C VAL A 409 -10.13 5.13 1.02
N THR A 410 -10.21 3.95 1.66
CA THR A 410 -11.39 3.53 2.42
C THR A 410 -11.17 2.87 3.80
N ASN A 411 -9.98 2.83 4.40
CA ASN A 411 -9.86 2.38 5.80
C ASN A 411 -8.56 2.84 6.47
N LYS A 412 -8.66 3.28 7.72
CA LYS A 412 -7.50 3.46 8.61
C LYS A 412 -7.75 2.58 9.82
N GLY A 413 -6.96 1.52 9.96
CA GLY A 413 -6.95 0.64 11.14
C GLY A 413 -7.26 -0.81 10.79
N GLY A 414 -6.19 -1.60 10.60
CA GLY A 414 -6.06 -3.07 10.77
C GLY A 414 -7.12 -4.05 10.25
N LEU A 415 -8.21 -3.59 9.63
CA LEU A 415 -9.39 -4.37 9.28
C LEU A 415 -9.77 -4.06 7.84
N GLN A 416 -9.83 -5.11 7.03
CA GLN A 416 -10.23 -4.97 5.63
C GLN A 416 -11.74 -4.96 5.46
N LEU A 417 -12.25 -4.09 4.60
CA LEU A 417 -13.66 -4.06 4.23
C LEU A 417 -13.90 -4.86 2.94
N LEU A 418 -14.65 -5.95 3.02
CA LEU A 418 -15.37 -6.48 1.85
C LEU A 418 -16.76 -5.85 1.81
N LYS A 419 -16.94 -4.85 0.93
CA LYS A 419 -18.21 -4.12 0.79
C LYS A 419 -19.19 -4.93 -0.04
N PHE A 420 -20.11 -5.65 0.62
CA PHE A 420 -21.26 -6.24 -0.05
C PHE A 420 -22.44 -5.27 -0.01
N HIS A 421 -22.98 -4.93 -1.19
CA HIS A 421 -24.28 -4.27 -1.27
C HIS A 421 -25.38 -5.26 -0.88
N ALA A 422 -25.79 -5.22 0.39
CA ALA A 422 -26.97 -5.96 0.84
C ALA A 422 -28.26 -5.24 0.38
N PHE A 423 -28.83 -5.69 -0.73
CA PHE A 423 -30.25 -5.54 -1.00
C PHE A 423 -30.97 -6.56 -0.12
N ARG A 424 -31.70 -6.11 0.90
CA ARG A 424 -32.69 -6.96 1.58
C ARG A 424 -34.05 -6.29 1.49
N GLU A 425 -34.81 -6.73 0.50
CA GLU A 425 -36.26 -6.56 0.46
C GLU A 425 -36.90 -7.30 1.64
N GLY A 426 -37.86 -6.66 2.28
CA GLY A 426 -38.66 -7.25 3.35
C GLY A 426 -39.65 -6.24 3.90
N MET A 427 -40.84 -6.22 3.29
CA MET A 427 -42.05 -5.56 3.80
C MET A 427 -42.46 -6.10 5.17
#